data_AF-A0A2R6JGZ6-F1
#
_entry.id   AF-A0A2R6JGZ6-F1
#
_cell.length_a   1.000
_cell.length_b   1.000
_cell.length_c   1.000
_cell.angle_alpha   90.00
_cell.angle_beta   90.00
_cell.angle_gamma   90.00
#
_symmetry.space_group_name_H-M   'P 1'
#
loop_
_entity.id
_entity.type
_entity.pdbx_description
1 polymer ?
#
loop_
_entity_poly.entity_id
_entity_poly.type
_entity_poly.pdbx_seq_one_letter_code
_entity_poly.pdbx_strand_id
1 'polypeptide(L)'
;MNALRPDVPERFARDRRRKLGLDHFGIGFDRYQWVLRIDRWTAVLTGRFDPADVVDTLLASGYGRAGTHHGVALLAREDGPRAVAVADGALAWSSAPGGDPPVGAVRALFDAKAGRVPRYHETDEGEGFATLTEATGGPLVGRLFVDAGDLPIPGFDVEGVDGWGTAVAFDGATTYLRTVVAFDRPKDPETVRLKLRSGAAGREFYRTADAVDVTADERSASVVAAVADERYADLLGAPETDVTYPQVTWGYDRDPAADEVTVTHRGGDEVPAGSLRVTTPAVPDEPSRFADEYDAVGPGDSLAVAVPPSGGGRIRILWSSSAGARRSVLDRYEVPGDDQSGTTE
;
A
#
# COMPACT_ATOMS: atom_id res chain seq x y z
N MET A 1 11.37 17.50 -20.59
CA MET A 1 10.04 17.80 -20.02
C MET A 1 8.99 17.22 -20.94
N ASN A 2 8.46 16.05 -20.62
CA ASN A 2 7.28 15.52 -21.30
C ASN A 2 6.16 15.47 -20.26
N ALA A 3 5.03 16.06 -20.64
CA ALA A 3 3.90 16.32 -19.78
C ALA A 3 3.41 15.03 -19.10
N LEU A 4 2.99 15.16 -17.84
CA LEU A 4 2.01 14.29 -17.22
C LEU A 4 0.92 13.98 -18.25
N ARG A 5 0.36 12.76 -18.26
CA ARG A 5 -0.79 12.52 -19.14
C ARG A 5 -1.83 13.62 -18.87
N PRO A 6 -2.38 14.27 -19.91
CA PRO A 6 -3.19 15.48 -19.76
C PRO A 6 -4.48 15.25 -18.95
N ASP A 7 -4.84 14.00 -18.70
CA ASP A 7 -5.99 13.52 -17.94
C ASP A 7 -5.72 13.29 -16.44
N VAL A 8 -4.47 13.36 -15.96
CA VAL A 8 -4.16 13.25 -14.52
C VAL A 8 -3.86 14.63 -13.95
N PRO A 9 -4.76 15.21 -13.14
CA PRO A 9 -4.48 16.48 -12.48
C PRO A 9 -3.16 16.43 -11.70
N GLU A 10 -2.30 17.44 -11.81
CA GLU A 10 -0.99 17.53 -11.11
C GLU A 10 -1.10 17.24 -9.59
N ARG A 11 -2.24 17.56 -8.98
CA ARG A 11 -2.57 17.29 -7.57
C ARG A 11 -2.70 15.80 -7.23
N PHE A 12 -2.98 14.93 -8.20
CA PHE A 12 -3.08 13.48 -8.01
C PHE A 12 -1.78 12.73 -8.29
N ALA A 13 -0.91 13.29 -9.14
CA ALA A 13 0.53 12.96 -9.08
C ALA A 13 1.12 13.28 -7.69
N ARG A 14 0.41 14.07 -6.87
CA ARG A 14 0.70 14.33 -5.46
C ARG A 14 -0.17 13.55 -4.46
N ASP A 15 -1.00 12.58 -4.86
CA ASP A 15 -1.65 11.61 -3.92
C ASP A 15 -0.60 10.61 -3.38
N ARG A 16 0.38 11.18 -2.71
CA ARG A 16 1.57 10.59 -2.12
C ARG A 16 1.23 9.65 -0.95
N ARG A 17 -0.04 9.57 -0.51
CA ARG A 17 -0.50 8.51 0.41
C ARG A 17 -0.25 7.12 -0.15
N ARG A 18 -0.21 6.97 -1.47
CA ARG A 18 0.08 5.69 -2.13
C ARG A 18 1.55 5.25 -1.94
N LYS A 19 2.46 6.16 -1.60
CA LYS A 19 3.85 5.86 -1.19
C LYS A 19 3.94 5.22 0.20
N LEU A 20 2.93 5.40 1.05
CA LEU A 20 2.99 4.93 2.44
C LEU A 20 3.23 3.42 2.47
N GLY A 21 4.27 3.01 3.18
CA GLY A 21 4.69 1.61 3.26
C GLY A 21 5.24 1.04 1.95
N LEU A 22 5.80 1.85 1.05
CA LEU A 22 6.72 1.39 0.00
C LEU A 22 8.14 1.82 0.37
N ASP A 23 9.12 0.97 0.07
CA ASP A 23 10.52 1.37 0.14
C ASP A 23 10.85 2.42 -0.92
N HIS A 24 11.97 3.11 -0.70
CA HIS A 24 12.55 4.00 -1.67
C HIS A 24 13.27 3.20 -2.77
N PHE A 25 12.77 3.32 -4.01
CA PHE A 25 13.30 2.62 -5.18
C PHE A 25 14.16 3.51 -6.10
N GLY A 26 14.45 4.76 -5.70
CA GLY A 26 15.16 5.72 -6.57
C GLY A 26 14.29 6.30 -7.68
N ILE A 27 12.99 6.00 -7.67
CA ILE A 27 12.04 6.44 -8.70
C ILE A 27 11.16 7.56 -8.13
N GLY A 28 11.24 8.74 -8.75
CA GLY A 28 10.29 9.83 -8.51
C GLY A 28 8.87 9.41 -8.90
N PHE A 29 7.87 9.77 -8.09
CA PHE A 29 6.50 9.28 -8.28
C PHE A 29 5.89 9.71 -9.62
N ASP A 30 6.30 10.87 -10.14
CA ASP A 30 5.95 11.40 -11.46
C ASP A 30 6.34 10.45 -12.61
N ARG A 31 7.23 9.49 -12.35
CA ARG A 31 7.68 8.49 -13.31
C ARG A 31 6.88 7.18 -13.25
N TYR A 32 6.05 6.97 -12.24
CA TYR A 32 5.13 5.84 -12.24
C TYR A 32 3.95 6.10 -13.15
N GLN A 33 3.65 5.12 -13.98
CA GLN A 33 2.44 5.07 -14.79
C GLN A 33 1.29 4.42 -14.01
N TRP A 34 1.56 3.36 -13.25
CA TRP A 34 0.58 2.66 -12.42
C TRP A 34 1.21 2.18 -11.12
N VAL A 35 0.44 2.24 -10.03
CA VAL A 35 0.75 1.60 -8.75
C VAL A 35 -0.46 0.77 -8.34
N LEU A 36 -0.37 -0.55 -8.54
CA LEU A 36 -1.40 -1.51 -8.16
C LEU A 36 -0.98 -2.19 -6.85
N ARG A 37 -1.76 -1.96 -5.79
CA ARG A 37 -1.66 -2.73 -4.55
C ARG A 37 -2.58 -3.95 -4.68
N ILE A 38 -2.00 -5.14 -4.63
CA ILE A 38 -2.72 -6.41 -4.65
C ILE A 38 -3.27 -6.71 -3.25
N ASP A 39 -2.50 -6.34 -2.24
CA ASP A 39 -2.90 -6.31 -0.85
C ASP A 39 -2.14 -5.17 -0.13
N ARG A 40 -2.15 -5.17 1.20
CA ARG A 40 -1.44 -4.16 2.02
C ARG A 40 0.09 -4.19 1.87
N TRP A 41 0.62 -5.32 1.45
CA TRP A 41 1.97 -5.81 1.61
C TRP A 41 2.65 -6.11 0.28
N THR A 42 1.90 -6.15 -0.81
CA THR A 42 2.34 -6.54 -2.13
C THR A 42 1.87 -5.51 -3.16
N ALA A 43 2.78 -5.06 -4.01
CA ALA A 43 2.53 -4.03 -5.01
C ALA A 43 3.20 -4.37 -6.34
N VAL A 44 2.54 -4.01 -7.44
CA VAL A 44 3.13 -3.94 -8.78
C VAL A 44 3.13 -2.49 -9.22
N LEU A 45 4.30 -2.00 -9.60
CA LEU A 45 4.50 -0.66 -10.10
C LEU A 45 4.99 -0.73 -11.54
N THR A 46 4.46 0.12 -12.40
CA THR A 46 4.94 0.28 -13.78
C THR A 46 5.23 1.74 -14.03
N GLY A 47 6.18 2.04 -14.91
CA GLY A 47 6.63 3.40 -15.13
C GLY A 47 7.79 3.50 -16.10
N ARG A 48 8.45 4.65 -16.10
CA ARG A 48 9.65 4.93 -16.90
C ARG A 48 10.84 5.15 -15.97
N PHE A 49 11.69 4.15 -15.85
CA PHE A 49 12.90 4.18 -15.05
C PHE A 49 13.92 3.22 -15.64
N ASP A 50 15.20 3.46 -15.36
CA ASP A 50 16.26 2.51 -15.67
C ASP A 50 16.27 1.40 -14.59
N PRO A 51 16.11 0.12 -14.95
CA PRO A 51 16.22 -0.99 -14.00
C PRO A 51 17.54 -1.01 -13.24
N ALA A 52 18.65 -0.58 -13.85
CA ALA A 52 19.95 -0.55 -13.20
C ALA A 52 19.99 0.46 -12.04
N ASP A 53 19.46 1.68 -12.24
CA ASP A 53 19.38 2.71 -11.20
C ASP A 53 18.55 2.23 -9.98
N VAL A 54 17.47 1.49 -10.26
CA VAL A 54 16.61 0.91 -9.20
C VAL A 54 17.37 -0.15 -8.42
N VAL A 55 18.07 -1.05 -9.11
CA VAL A 55 18.90 -2.08 -8.49
C VAL A 55 19.98 -1.44 -7.62
N ASP A 56 20.70 -0.44 -8.13
CA ASP A 56 21.76 0.24 -7.39
C ASP A 56 21.21 0.97 -6.15
N THR A 57 20.04 1.60 -6.27
CA THR A 57 19.36 2.24 -5.12
C THR A 57 18.98 1.23 -4.05
N LEU A 58 18.40 0.10 -4.45
CA LEU A 58 18.01 -0.97 -3.52
C LEU A 58 19.23 -1.54 -2.79
N LEU A 59 20.31 -1.83 -3.52
CA LEU A 59 21.57 -2.32 -2.94
C LEU A 59 22.14 -1.32 -1.93
N ALA A 60 22.14 -0.03 -2.26
CA ALA A 60 22.62 1.03 -1.36
C ALA A 60 21.77 1.13 -0.08
N SER A 61 20.48 0.78 -0.14
CA SER A 61 19.55 0.78 1.00
C SER A 61 19.53 -0.53 1.81
N GLY A 62 20.45 -1.47 1.53
CA GLY A 62 20.62 -2.70 2.30
C GLY A 62 19.90 -3.94 1.76
N TYR A 63 19.37 -3.89 0.53
CA TYR A 63 18.97 -5.13 -0.16
C TYR A 63 20.20 -5.92 -0.61
N GLY A 64 20.10 -7.24 -0.55
CA GLY A 64 21.03 -8.17 -1.19
C GLY A 64 20.50 -8.67 -2.53
N ARG A 65 21.40 -9.09 -3.42
CA ARG A 65 21.00 -9.83 -4.64
C ARG A 65 20.49 -11.21 -4.25
N ALA A 66 19.25 -11.53 -4.64
CA ALA A 66 18.60 -12.82 -4.42
C ALA A 66 18.55 -13.67 -5.71
N GLY A 67 19.47 -13.41 -6.63
CA GLY A 67 19.58 -14.07 -7.93
C GLY A 67 18.74 -13.41 -9.02
N THR A 68 18.33 -14.23 -9.99
CA THR A 68 17.51 -13.79 -11.13
C THR A 68 16.33 -14.73 -11.30
N HIS A 69 15.18 -14.20 -11.70
CA HIS A 69 13.99 -14.97 -12.03
C HIS A 69 13.59 -14.70 -13.47
N HIS A 70 13.84 -15.67 -14.36
CA HIS A 70 13.54 -15.53 -15.79
C HIS A 70 14.08 -14.24 -16.44
N GLY A 71 15.32 -13.89 -16.11
CA GLY A 71 15.98 -12.69 -16.63
C GLY A 71 15.65 -11.40 -15.88
N VAL A 72 14.80 -11.45 -14.86
CA VAL A 72 14.45 -10.32 -13.98
C VAL A 72 15.37 -10.36 -12.74
N ALA A 73 15.94 -9.21 -12.36
CA ALA A 73 16.76 -9.12 -11.17
C ALA A 73 15.88 -9.30 -9.91
N LEU A 74 16.28 -10.19 -9.01
CA LEU A 74 15.65 -10.35 -7.70
C LEU A 74 16.56 -9.80 -6.61
N LEU A 75 15.97 -9.01 -5.73
CA LEU A 75 16.60 -8.47 -4.54
C LEU A 75 15.75 -8.84 -3.33
N ALA A 76 16.41 -9.14 -2.22
CA ALA A 76 15.76 -9.48 -0.98
C ALA A 76 16.46 -8.78 0.19
N ARG A 77 15.73 -8.64 1.29
CA ARG A 77 16.20 -8.00 2.50
C ARG A 77 15.71 -8.77 3.71
N GLU A 78 16.59 -9.01 4.67
CA GLU A 78 16.35 -9.93 5.79
C GLU A 78 16.01 -9.21 7.10
N ASP A 79 16.54 -8.00 7.32
CA ASP A 79 16.36 -7.16 8.52
C ASP A 79 14.98 -6.48 8.57
N GLY A 80 13.95 -7.20 8.12
CA GLY A 80 12.62 -6.74 7.75
C GLY A 80 12.22 -7.38 6.42
N PRO A 81 11.74 -8.65 6.43
CA PRO A 81 11.60 -9.46 5.24
C PRO A 81 10.86 -8.78 4.08
N ARG A 82 11.62 -8.48 3.01
CA ARG A 82 11.13 -7.84 1.79
C ARG A 82 11.79 -8.43 0.57
N ALA A 83 11.11 -8.32 -0.57
CA ALA A 83 11.68 -8.64 -1.86
C ALA A 83 11.23 -7.66 -2.94
N VAL A 84 12.11 -7.48 -3.92
CA VAL A 84 11.84 -6.70 -5.13
C VAL A 84 12.28 -7.49 -6.35
N ALA A 85 11.44 -7.52 -7.36
CA ALA A 85 11.76 -8.00 -8.69
C ALA A 85 11.73 -6.81 -9.66
N VAL A 86 12.84 -6.53 -10.35
CA VAL A 86 12.99 -5.36 -11.23
C VAL A 86 13.13 -5.79 -12.67
N ALA A 87 12.18 -5.37 -13.50
CA ALA A 87 12.15 -5.56 -14.95
C ALA A 87 12.13 -4.21 -15.67
N ASP A 88 12.26 -4.24 -17.00
CA ASP A 88 12.12 -3.03 -17.82
C ASP A 88 10.69 -2.47 -17.72
N GLY A 89 10.59 -1.24 -17.24
CA GLY A 89 9.33 -0.50 -17.04
C GLY A 89 8.38 -1.06 -15.97
N ALA A 90 8.79 -2.06 -15.19
CA ALA A 90 7.97 -2.66 -14.14
C ALA A 90 8.79 -3.18 -12.96
N LEU A 91 8.25 -3.05 -11.75
CA LEU A 91 8.79 -3.71 -10.57
C LEU A 91 7.67 -4.29 -9.71
N ALA A 92 7.94 -5.43 -9.07
CA ALA A 92 7.08 -6.01 -8.06
C ALA A 92 7.77 -5.91 -6.71
N TRP A 93 7.05 -5.49 -5.68
CA TRP A 93 7.53 -5.36 -4.31
C TRP A 93 6.61 -6.12 -3.38
N SER A 94 7.20 -6.79 -2.39
CA SER A 94 6.45 -7.39 -1.30
C SER A 94 7.20 -7.22 0.02
N SER A 95 6.47 -6.93 1.10
CA SER A 95 6.91 -7.08 2.48
C SER A 95 5.95 -8.05 3.16
N ALA A 96 6.41 -9.15 3.73
CA ALA A 96 5.52 -10.11 4.38
C ALA A 96 5.78 -10.14 5.89
N PRO A 97 5.20 -9.20 6.66
CA PRO A 97 5.18 -9.33 8.11
C PRO A 97 4.25 -10.50 8.49
N GLY A 98 4.82 -11.70 8.59
CA GLY A 98 4.15 -12.91 9.09
C GLY A 98 3.36 -13.74 8.06
N GLY A 99 3.67 -13.63 6.77
CA GLY A 99 3.03 -14.41 5.68
C GLY A 99 4.04 -15.20 4.83
N ASP A 100 3.65 -15.56 3.60
CA ASP A 100 4.53 -16.23 2.64
C ASP A 100 5.84 -15.44 2.42
N PRO A 101 6.98 -16.12 2.20
CA PRO A 101 8.25 -15.44 1.95
C PRO A 101 8.12 -14.41 0.82
N PRO A 102 8.55 -13.15 1.03
CA PRO A 102 8.37 -12.06 0.05
C PRO A 102 8.92 -12.40 -1.35
N VAL A 103 10.01 -13.18 -1.40
CA VAL A 103 10.61 -13.66 -2.66
C VAL A 103 9.64 -14.55 -3.44
N GLY A 104 8.91 -15.42 -2.75
CA GLY A 104 7.89 -16.27 -3.36
C GLY A 104 6.75 -15.44 -3.97
N ALA A 105 6.26 -14.45 -3.22
CA ALA A 105 5.22 -13.53 -3.68
C ALA A 105 5.64 -12.77 -4.95
N VAL A 106 6.83 -12.16 -4.98
CA VAL A 106 7.27 -11.42 -6.18
C VAL A 106 7.52 -12.34 -7.38
N ARG A 107 8.00 -13.57 -7.17
CA ARG A 107 8.14 -14.57 -8.25
C ARG A 107 6.80 -14.94 -8.85
N ALA A 108 5.81 -15.24 -8.00
CA ALA A 108 4.46 -15.60 -8.42
C ALA A 108 3.83 -14.52 -9.32
N LEU A 109 4.07 -13.23 -9.04
CA LEU A 109 3.55 -12.13 -9.88
C LEU A 109 4.13 -12.13 -11.30
N PHE A 110 5.43 -12.40 -11.43
CA PHE A 110 6.07 -12.51 -12.74
C PHE A 110 5.68 -13.79 -13.48
N ASP A 111 5.52 -14.89 -12.76
CA ASP A 111 5.09 -16.16 -13.33
C ASP A 111 3.62 -16.08 -13.79
N ALA A 112 2.77 -15.40 -13.03
CA ALA A 112 1.38 -15.16 -13.38
C ALA A 112 1.30 -14.32 -14.66
N LYS A 113 2.07 -13.23 -14.79
CA LYS A 113 2.16 -12.45 -16.03
C LYS A 113 2.53 -13.34 -17.23
N ALA A 114 3.50 -14.22 -17.06
CA ALA A 114 3.97 -15.14 -18.09
C ALA A 114 3.06 -16.36 -18.32
N GLY A 115 1.99 -16.53 -17.56
CA GLY A 115 1.08 -17.69 -17.65
C GLY A 115 1.72 -19.01 -17.19
N ARG A 116 2.74 -18.94 -16.33
CA ARG A 116 3.48 -20.12 -15.82
C ARG A 116 2.94 -20.64 -14.50
N VAL A 117 2.30 -19.78 -13.73
CA VAL A 117 1.39 -20.19 -12.65
C VAL A 117 -0.03 -19.81 -13.08
N PRO A 118 -1.03 -20.58 -12.65
CA PRO A 118 -2.41 -20.20 -12.90
C PRO A 118 -2.68 -18.80 -12.34
N ARG A 119 -3.26 -17.92 -13.16
CA ARG A 119 -3.64 -16.58 -12.69
C ARG A 119 -4.90 -16.74 -11.85
N TYR A 120 -5.07 -15.87 -10.87
CA TYR A 120 -6.24 -15.94 -9.98
C TYR A 120 -7.57 -16.02 -10.75
N HIS A 121 -7.74 -15.21 -11.81
CA HIS A 121 -8.94 -15.26 -12.66
C HIS A 121 -9.12 -16.52 -13.51
N GLU A 122 -8.07 -17.34 -13.66
CA GLU A 122 -8.10 -18.60 -14.42
C GLU A 122 -8.44 -19.79 -13.53
N THR A 123 -8.23 -19.66 -12.22
CA THR A 123 -8.50 -20.70 -11.21
C THR A 123 -9.66 -20.39 -10.28
N ASP A 124 -10.17 -19.17 -10.32
CA ASP A 124 -11.39 -18.81 -9.62
C ASP A 124 -12.52 -19.68 -10.19
N GLU A 125 -12.97 -20.66 -9.39
CA GLU A 125 -14.11 -21.50 -9.75
C GLU A 125 -15.41 -20.66 -9.75
N GLY A 126 -15.39 -19.48 -9.12
CA GLY A 126 -16.40 -18.44 -9.26
C GLY A 126 -16.07 -17.45 -10.38
N GLU A 127 -17.07 -16.74 -10.88
CA GLU A 127 -16.85 -15.60 -11.78
C GLU A 127 -16.54 -14.30 -11.00
N GLY A 128 -16.30 -14.38 -9.70
CA GLY A 128 -16.28 -13.23 -8.78
C GLY A 128 -15.09 -12.30 -9.03
N PHE A 129 -13.90 -12.83 -9.28
CA PHE A 129 -12.74 -12.00 -9.58
C PHE A 129 -12.75 -11.41 -10.99
N ALA A 130 -13.22 -12.17 -11.98
CA ALA A 130 -13.44 -11.64 -13.33
C ALA A 130 -14.44 -10.47 -13.28
N THR A 131 -15.56 -10.68 -12.60
CA THR A 131 -16.57 -9.65 -12.33
C THR A 131 -15.96 -8.44 -11.61
N LEU A 132 -15.15 -8.65 -10.57
CA LEU A 132 -14.51 -7.58 -9.81
C LEU A 132 -13.57 -6.75 -10.69
N THR A 133 -12.71 -7.41 -11.46
CA THR A 133 -11.73 -6.73 -12.32
C THR A 133 -12.39 -5.98 -13.48
N GLU A 134 -13.39 -6.57 -14.13
CA GLU A 134 -14.18 -5.91 -15.16
C GLU A 134 -14.96 -4.70 -14.62
N ALA A 135 -15.65 -4.85 -13.49
CA ALA A 135 -16.42 -3.78 -12.88
C ALA A 135 -15.53 -2.66 -12.29
N THR A 136 -14.35 -3.01 -11.78
CA THR A 136 -13.34 -2.03 -11.32
C THR A 136 -12.75 -1.27 -12.51
N GLY A 137 -12.63 -1.90 -13.68
CA GLY A 137 -12.09 -1.32 -14.90
C GLY A 137 -10.57 -1.12 -14.86
N GLY A 138 -10.04 -0.27 -15.75
CA GLY A 138 -8.62 0.10 -15.81
C GLY A 138 -8.31 1.50 -15.27
N PRO A 139 -8.48 1.79 -13.96
CA PRO A 139 -8.24 3.11 -13.39
C PRO A 139 -6.75 3.33 -13.10
N LEU A 140 -6.25 4.54 -13.40
CA LEU A 140 -4.86 4.98 -13.16
C LEU A 140 -4.31 4.59 -11.77
N VAL A 141 -5.18 4.53 -10.75
CA VAL A 141 -4.85 4.07 -9.40
C VAL A 141 -6.00 3.22 -8.82
N GLY A 142 -5.69 2.00 -8.39
CA GLY A 142 -6.66 1.07 -7.80
C GLY A 142 -6.16 0.30 -6.58
N ARG A 143 -7.08 -0.29 -5.82
CA ARG A 143 -6.80 -1.39 -4.87
C ARG A 143 -7.80 -2.50 -5.16
N LEU A 144 -7.32 -3.72 -5.13
CA LEU A 144 -8.15 -4.91 -5.17
C LEU A 144 -7.96 -5.64 -3.85
N PHE A 145 -9.04 -6.20 -3.32
CA PHE A 145 -9.05 -7.07 -2.16
C PHE A 145 -9.81 -8.33 -2.58
N VAL A 146 -9.12 -9.46 -2.57
CA VAL A 146 -9.65 -10.78 -2.93
C VAL A 146 -10.26 -11.49 -1.72
N ASP A 147 -10.89 -10.70 -0.85
CA ASP A 147 -11.68 -11.16 0.29
C ASP A 147 -12.69 -10.06 0.68
N ALA A 148 -13.60 -10.41 1.59
CA ALA A 148 -14.63 -9.51 2.07
C ALA A 148 -14.11 -8.40 3.03
N GLY A 149 -12.85 -8.46 3.48
CA GLY A 149 -12.26 -7.85 4.68
C GLY A 149 -12.74 -6.46 5.13
N ASP A 150 -11.85 -5.46 5.15
CA ASP A 150 -12.17 -4.10 5.63
C ASP A 150 -12.97 -3.30 4.57
N LEU A 151 -14.12 -3.81 4.11
CA LEU A 151 -14.95 -3.13 3.12
C LEU A 151 -15.25 -1.70 3.58
N PRO A 152 -15.00 -0.66 2.77
CA PRO A 152 -15.05 0.73 3.21
C PRO A 152 -16.47 1.29 3.17
N ILE A 153 -17.49 0.44 3.32
CA ILE A 153 -18.91 0.83 3.32
C ILE A 153 -19.52 0.39 4.66
N PRO A 154 -19.67 1.32 5.62
CA PRO A 154 -20.18 1.01 6.95
C PRO A 154 -21.60 0.43 6.87
N GLY A 155 -21.85 -0.62 7.66
CA GLY A 155 -23.16 -1.26 7.72
C GLY A 155 -23.57 -2.02 6.46
N PHE A 156 -22.66 -2.17 5.48
CA PHE A 156 -22.88 -3.09 4.38
C PHE A 156 -22.60 -4.51 4.84
N ASP A 157 -23.49 -5.42 4.46
CA ASP A 157 -23.42 -6.82 4.80
C ASP A 157 -22.38 -7.52 3.92
N VAL A 158 -21.33 -8.03 4.56
CA VAL A 158 -20.22 -8.72 3.87
C VAL A 158 -20.55 -10.17 3.53
N GLU A 159 -21.72 -10.68 3.93
CA GLU A 159 -22.11 -12.06 3.66
C GLU A 159 -22.22 -12.30 2.14
N GLY A 160 -21.38 -13.19 1.63
CA GLY A 160 -21.31 -13.51 0.20
C GLY A 160 -20.63 -12.44 -0.65
N VAL A 161 -19.82 -11.58 -0.06
CA VAL A 161 -18.83 -10.77 -0.79
C VAL A 161 -17.61 -11.65 -1.05
N ASP A 162 -17.25 -11.77 -2.32
CA ASP A 162 -16.08 -12.52 -2.78
C ASP A 162 -14.82 -11.63 -2.85
N GLY A 163 -15.02 -10.35 -3.16
CA GLY A 163 -13.96 -9.35 -3.15
C GLY A 163 -14.49 -7.95 -3.39
N TRP A 164 -13.62 -6.96 -3.19
CA TRP A 164 -13.96 -5.56 -3.45
C TRP A 164 -12.77 -4.75 -3.92
N GLY A 165 -13.05 -3.62 -4.56
CA GLY A 165 -12.06 -2.78 -5.17
C GLY A 165 -12.39 -1.30 -5.03
N THR A 166 -11.36 -0.47 -5.09
CA THR A 166 -11.53 0.98 -5.25
C THR A 166 -10.71 1.47 -6.42
N ALA A 167 -11.30 2.38 -7.17
CA ALA A 167 -10.78 2.94 -8.40
C ALA A 167 -10.96 4.46 -8.37
N VAL A 168 -9.97 5.20 -8.83
CA VAL A 168 -10.09 6.64 -9.03
C VAL A 168 -9.84 6.97 -10.50
N ALA A 169 -10.77 7.70 -11.09
CA ALA A 169 -10.70 8.21 -12.47
C ALA A 169 -10.94 9.72 -12.49
N PHE A 170 -10.52 10.38 -13.58
CA PHE A 170 -10.57 11.82 -13.74
C PHE A 170 -11.21 12.18 -15.07
N ASP A 171 -12.07 13.19 -15.07
CA ASP A 171 -12.59 13.84 -16.28
C ASP A 171 -12.72 15.34 -16.06
N GLY A 172 -11.90 16.13 -16.76
CA GLY A 172 -11.84 17.58 -16.60
C GLY A 172 -11.50 18.00 -15.17
N ALA A 173 -12.45 18.65 -14.49
CA ALA A 173 -12.33 19.10 -13.10
C ALA A 173 -13.11 18.20 -12.11
N THR A 174 -13.45 16.99 -12.54
CA THR A 174 -14.23 16.03 -11.74
C THR A 174 -13.44 14.76 -11.48
N THR A 175 -13.40 14.36 -10.21
CA THR A 175 -12.82 13.11 -9.74
C THR A 175 -13.95 12.13 -9.47
N TYR A 176 -13.78 10.92 -9.99
CA TYR A 176 -14.70 9.82 -9.79
C TYR A 176 -14.07 8.79 -8.85
N LEU A 177 -14.61 8.67 -7.64
CA LEU A 177 -14.30 7.55 -6.75
C LEU A 177 -15.31 6.44 -7.01
N ARG A 178 -14.81 5.30 -7.48
CA ARG A 178 -15.60 4.09 -7.65
C ARG A 178 -15.20 3.07 -6.59
N THR A 179 -16.19 2.57 -5.85
CA THR A 179 -16.07 1.38 -5.02
C THR A 179 -16.86 0.27 -5.69
N VAL A 180 -16.26 -0.91 -5.86
CA VAL A 180 -16.87 -2.08 -6.49
C VAL A 180 -16.85 -3.23 -5.50
N VAL A 181 -17.92 -4.01 -5.49
CA VAL A 181 -18.05 -5.23 -4.70
C VAL A 181 -18.48 -6.34 -5.65
N ALA A 182 -17.84 -7.51 -5.56
CA ALA A 182 -18.25 -8.73 -6.26
C ALA A 182 -18.79 -9.75 -5.26
N PHE A 183 -19.77 -10.55 -5.69
CA PHE A 183 -20.46 -11.52 -4.85
C PHE A 183 -20.15 -12.96 -5.24
N ASP A 184 -20.07 -13.84 -4.23
CA ASP A 184 -19.81 -15.28 -4.41
C ASP A 184 -21.02 -16.02 -5.01
N ARG A 185 -22.22 -15.49 -4.81
CA ARG A 185 -23.51 -16.01 -5.28
C ARG A 185 -24.43 -14.89 -5.74
N PRO A 186 -25.41 -15.17 -6.62
CA PRO A 186 -26.43 -14.20 -7.02
C PRO A 186 -27.10 -13.54 -5.81
N LYS A 187 -27.23 -12.21 -5.86
CA LYS A 187 -27.93 -11.38 -4.87
C LYS A 187 -29.08 -10.64 -5.54
N ASP A 188 -30.08 -10.27 -4.74
CA ASP A 188 -31.15 -9.38 -5.22
C ASP A 188 -30.60 -7.96 -5.46
N PRO A 189 -30.59 -7.46 -6.72
CA PRO A 189 -29.95 -6.18 -7.04
C PRO A 189 -30.61 -4.99 -6.34
N GLU A 190 -31.93 -5.03 -6.13
CA GLU A 190 -32.65 -3.93 -5.47
C GLU A 190 -32.26 -3.81 -3.99
N THR A 191 -32.22 -4.94 -3.27
CA THR A 191 -31.74 -5.00 -1.88
C THR A 191 -30.30 -4.54 -1.76
N VAL A 192 -29.41 -5.00 -2.64
CA VAL A 192 -28.00 -4.59 -2.65
C VAL A 192 -27.86 -3.10 -2.89
N ARG A 193 -28.57 -2.55 -3.87
CA ARG A 193 -28.56 -1.12 -4.20
C ARG A 193 -29.03 -0.27 -3.02
N LEU A 194 -30.09 -0.68 -2.33
CA LEU A 194 -30.60 0.00 -1.13
C LEU A 194 -29.58 -0.02 0.01
N LYS A 195 -28.98 -1.18 0.29
CA LYS A 195 -27.94 -1.31 1.32
C LYS A 195 -26.70 -0.46 1.01
N LEU A 196 -26.19 -0.52 -0.23
CA LEU A 196 -25.04 0.29 -0.66
C LEU A 196 -25.33 1.78 -0.59
N ARG A 197 -26.50 2.21 -1.07
CA ARG A 197 -26.91 3.62 -1.00
C ARG A 197 -27.00 4.11 0.44
N SER A 198 -27.58 3.30 1.33
CA SER A 198 -27.67 3.61 2.76
C SER A 198 -26.28 3.70 3.42
N GLY A 199 -25.42 2.71 3.18
CA GLY A 199 -24.05 2.69 3.71
C GLY A 199 -23.18 3.83 3.17
N ALA A 200 -23.30 4.15 1.87
CA ALA A 200 -22.65 5.31 1.27
C ALA A 200 -23.10 6.60 1.93
N ALA A 201 -24.42 6.80 2.12
CA ALA A 201 -24.96 7.97 2.82
C ALA A 201 -24.49 8.10 4.27
N GLY A 202 -24.02 7.00 4.89
CA GLY A 202 -23.37 7.02 6.21
C GLY A 202 -22.00 7.69 6.24
N ARG A 203 -21.36 7.95 5.09
CA ARG A 203 -20.06 8.64 5.02
C ARG A 203 -20.21 10.05 4.48
N GLU A 204 -19.50 10.98 5.13
CA GLU A 204 -19.41 12.38 4.70
C GLU A 204 -19.02 12.51 3.24
N PHE A 205 -17.98 11.79 2.79
CA PHE A 205 -17.50 11.79 1.41
C PHE A 205 -18.63 11.64 0.37
N TYR A 206 -19.50 10.63 0.53
CA TYR A 206 -20.58 10.39 -0.43
C TYR A 206 -21.75 11.37 -0.26
N ARG A 207 -21.99 11.90 0.95
CA ARG A 207 -23.05 12.90 1.19
C ARG A 207 -22.75 14.26 0.54
N THR A 208 -21.48 14.60 0.39
CA THR A 208 -21.02 15.89 -0.13
C THR A 208 -20.56 15.81 -1.58
N ALA A 209 -20.64 14.64 -2.20
CA ALA A 209 -20.36 14.45 -3.63
C ALA A 209 -21.39 15.18 -4.50
N ASP A 210 -20.97 15.63 -5.68
CA ASP A 210 -21.84 16.28 -6.66
C ASP A 210 -22.90 15.34 -7.23
N ALA A 211 -22.49 14.09 -7.43
CA ALA A 211 -23.37 13.02 -7.81
C ALA A 211 -22.89 11.71 -7.17
N VAL A 212 -23.84 10.87 -6.79
CA VAL A 212 -23.58 9.49 -6.39
C VAL A 212 -24.49 8.59 -7.20
N ASP A 213 -23.90 7.76 -8.03
CA ASP A 213 -24.59 6.65 -8.66
C ASP A 213 -24.28 5.36 -7.90
N VAL A 214 -25.31 4.54 -7.72
CA VAL A 214 -25.18 3.22 -7.12
C VAL A 214 -25.76 2.25 -8.12
N THR A 215 -24.96 1.35 -8.66
CA THR A 215 -25.42 0.28 -9.54
C THR A 215 -25.32 -1.05 -8.82
N ALA A 216 -26.21 -1.97 -9.15
CA ALA A 216 -26.16 -3.34 -8.67
C ALA A 216 -26.73 -4.25 -9.75
N ASP A 217 -26.09 -5.39 -9.90
CA ASP A 217 -26.59 -6.56 -10.62
C ASP A 217 -26.53 -7.77 -9.66
N GLU A 218 -26.77 -8.98 -10.16
CA GLU A 218 -26.81 -10.18 -9.31
C GLU A 218 -25.43 -10.57 -8.75
N ARG A 219 -24.34 -10.20 -9.43
CA ARG A 219 -22.97 -10.65 -9.16
C ARG A 219 -22.04 -9.53 -8.71
N SER A 220 -22.44 -8.29 -8.89
CA SER A 220 -21.63 -7.11 -8.62
C SER A 220 -22.47 -5.93 -8.19
N ALA A 221 -21.83 -4.99 -7.51
CA ALA A 221 -22.42 -3.69 -7.30
C ALA A 221 -21.33 -2.62 -7.17
N SER A 222 -21.68 -1.39 -7.52
CA SER A 222 -20.76 -0.27 -7.46
C SER A 222 -21.40 0.98 -6.88
N VAL A 223 -20.57 1.80 -6.24
CA VAL A 223 -20.88 3.16 -5.83
C VAL A 223 -19.88 4.07 -6.52
N VAL A 224 -20.36 4.95 -7.40
CA VAL A 224 -19.54 5.95 -8.09
C VAL A 224 -19.92 7.33 -7.58
N ALA A 225 -18.99 8.00 -6.93
CA ALA A 225 -19.13 9.38 -6.51
C ALA A 225 -18.37 10.29 -7.46
N ALA A 226 -19.06 11.26 -8.04
CA ALA A 226 -18.45 12.37 -8.77
C ALA A 226 -18.26 13.53 -7.80
N VAL A 227 -17.04 14.05 -7.73
CA VAL A 227 -16.68 15.15 -6.84
C VAL A 227 -15.83 16.14 -7.62
N ALA A 228 -16.19 17.42 -7.59
CA ALA A 228 -15.30 18.48 -8.06
C ALA A 228 -13.93 18.34 -7.41
N ASP A 229 -12.88 18.42 -8.19
CA ASP A 229 -11.54 18.06 -7.73
C ASP A 229 -11.06 18.91 -6.53
N GLU A 230 -11.45 20.18 -6.44
CA GLU A 230 -11.13 21.02 -5.27
C GLU A 230 -11.74 20.45 -3.99
N ARG A 231 -12.94 19.86 -4.08
CA ARG A 231 -13.63 19.23 -2.94
C ARG A 231 -13.15 17.80 -2.70
N TYR A 232 -12.78 17.05 -3.74
CA TYR A 232 -12.21 15.72 -3.54
C TYR A 232 -10.99 15.78 -2.63
N ALA A 233 -10.18 16.82 -2.83
CA ALA A 233 -9.12 17.21 -1.93
C ALA A 233 -9.62 17.36 -0.48
N ASP A 234 -10.60 18.21 -0.22
CA ASP A 234 -11.17 18.44 1.12
C ASP A 234 -11.79 17.18 1.75
N LEU A 235 -12.34 16.26 0.96
CA LEU A 235 -13.04 15.06 1.45
C LEU A 235 -12.12 13.88 1.79
N LEU A 236 -10.92 13.83 1.22
CA LEU A 236 -9.84 13.00 1.78
C LEU A 236 -9.27 13.60 3.09
N GLY A 237 -9.88 14.69 3.57
CA GLY A 237 -9.28 15.85 4.23
C GLY A 237 -8.22 16.45 3.29
N ALA A 238 -8.19 17.77 3.13
CA ALA A 238 -7.32 18.45 2.17
C ALA A 238 -5.96 17.73 1.96
N PRO A 239 -5.56 17.32 0.73
CA PRO A 239 -4.19 17.43 0.35
C PRO A 239 -3.91 18.92 0.49
N GLU A 240 -3.40 19.32 1.65
CA GLU A 240 -2.51 20.45 1.66
C GLU A 240 -1.52 20.15 0.54
N THR A 241 -1.53 20.99 -0.49
CA THR A 241 -0.64 20.89 -1.65
C THR A 241 0.83 20.84 -1.25
N ASP A 242 1.10 21.10 0.03
CA ASP A 242 2.37 21.22 0.72
C ASP A 242 2.73 19.98 1.54
N VAL A 243 1.81 19.01 1.71
CA VAL A 243 2.12 17.77 2.44
C VAL A 243 2.81 16.77 1.53
N THR A 244 4.10 16.57 1.80
CA THR A 244 4.93 15.53 1.17
C THR A 244 5.00 14.33 2.10
N TYR A 245 4.39 13.21 1.70
CA TYR A 245 4.61 11.94 2.40
C TYR A 245 6.01 11.43 2.04
N PRO A 246 6.87 11.18 3.04
CA PRO A 246 8.22 10.72 2.79
C PRO A 246 8.19 9.26 2.30
N GLN A 247 9.04 8.96 1.33
CA GLN A 247 9.33 7.59 0.90
C GLN A 247 10.70 7.20 1.44
N VAL A 248 10.69 6.33 2.44
CA VAL A 248 11.87 5.93 3.19
C VAL A 248 11.96 4.42 3.23
N THR A 249 13.15 3.91 2.97
CA THR A 249 13.51 2.53 3.27
C THR A 249 14.00 2.46 4.71
N TRP A 250 13.33 1.69 5.57
CA TRP A 250 13.71 1.51 6.97
C TRP A 250 14.34 0.14 7.19
N GLY A 251 15.30 0.04 8.10
CA GLY A 251 15.96 -1.21 8.51
C GLY A 251 15.84 -1.48 9.99
N TYR A 252 15.91 -2.76 10.37
CA TYR A 252 15.65 -3.21 11.74
C TYR A 252 16.69 -4.26 12.17
N ASP A 253 17.58 -3.87 13.08
CA ASP A 253 18.57 -4.78 13.66
C ASP A 253 18.14 -5.17 15.08
N ARG A 254 17.88 -6.47 15.33
CA ARG A 254 17.45 -6.95 16.65
C ARG A 254 18.66 -7.41 17.47
N ASP A 255 18.82 -6.83 18.65
CA ASP A 255 19.69 -7.35 19.69
C ASP A 255 18.85 -8.08 20.74
N PRO A 256 18.77 -9.43 20.70
CA PRO A 256 18.01 -10.20 21.67
C PRO A 256 18.65 -10.23 23.06
N ALA A 257 19.93 -9.87 23.21
CA ALA A 257 20.58 -9.82 24.51
C ALA A 257 20.28 -8.50 25.25
N ALA A 258 20.02 -7.43 24.50
CA ALA A 258 19.63 -6.11 25.03
C ALA A 258 18.11 -5.89 25.08
N ASP A 259 17.31 -6.82 24.53
CA ASP A 259 15.86 -6.65 24.34
C ASP A 259 15.52 -5.38 23.54
N GLU A 260 16.32 -5.11 22.49
CA GLU A 260 16.24 -3.89 21.68
C GLU A 260 16.19 -4.18 20.18
N VAL A 261 15.56 -3.27 19.44
CA VAL A 261 15.65 -3.19 17.98
C VAL A 261 16.16 -1.81 17.59
N THR A 262 17.25 -1.77 16.82
CA THR A 262 17.76 -0.55 16.22
C THR A 262 17.03 -0.29 14.90
N VAL A 263 16.23 0.78 14.87
CA VAL A 263 15.53 1.25 13.69
C VAL A 263 16.42 2.24 12.95
N THR A 264 16.75 1.97 11.68
CA THR A 264 17.67 2.80 10.88
C THR A 264 16.99 3.33 9.63
N HIS A 265 17.19 4.61 9.31
CA HIS A 265 16.82 5.19 8.01
C HIS A 265 17.87 4.75 6.98
N ARG A 266 17.49 3.93 6.00
CA ARG A 266 18.45 3.28 5.07
C ARG A 266 18.51 3.94 3.70
N GLY A 267 17.53 4.76 3.36
CA GLY A 267 17.52 5.50 2.10
C GLY A 267 16.19 6.22 1.86
N GLY A 268 16.21 7.22 0.98
CA GLY A 268 15.02 7.99 0.61
C GLY A 268 14.99 9.40 1.20
N ASP A 269 13.77 9.92 1.37
CA ASP A 269 13.52 11.31 1.75
C ASP A 269 13.94 11.59 3.20
N GLU A 270 14.72 12.65 3.45
CA GLU A 270 14.97 13.16 4.80
C GLU A 270 13.65 13.64 5.44
N VAL A 271 13.47 13.34 6.73
CA VAL A 271 12.23 13.66 7.46
C VAL A 271 12.53 14.46 8.72
N PRO A 272 11.84 15.57 9.01
CA PRO A 272 11.96 16.25 10.30
C PRO A 272 11.75 15.28 11.46
N ALA A 273 12.66 15.24 12.42
CA ALA A 273 12.63 14.22 13.47
C ALA A 273 11.38 14.34 14.36
N GLY A 274 10.91 15.58 14.61
CA GLY A 274 9.67 15.85 15.33
C GLY A 274 8.39 15.33 14.64
N SER A 275 8.47 15.01 13.34
CA SER A 275 7.40 14.39 12.58
C SER A 275 7.36 12.87 12.73
N LEU A 276 8.40 12.24 13.29
CA LEU A 276 8.49 10.79 13.44
C LEU A 276 8.23 10.35 14.88
N ARG A 277 7.51 9.25 15.02
CA ARG A 277 7.33 8.54 16.30
C ARG A 277 7.46 7.05 16.06
N VAL A 278 8.19 6.36 16.92
CA VAL A 278 8.26 4.90 16.90
C VAL A 278 7.43 4.37 18.05
N THR A 279 6.48 3.49 17.75
CA THR A 279 5.59 2.90 18.75
C THR A 279 5.73 1.39 18.79
N THR A 280 5.68 0.82 19.99
CA THR A 280 5.59 -0.62 20.23
C THR A 280 4.37 -0.91 21.13
N PRO A 281 3.81 -2.14 21.10
CA PRO A 281 2.74 -2.53 22.02
C PRO A 281 3.15 -2.48 23.49
N ALA A 282 4.45 -2.59 23.78
CA ALA A 282 5.00 -2.60 25.13
C ALA A 282 4.99 -1.22 25.80
N VAL A 283 5.10 -0.14 25.02
CA VAL A 283 5.15 1.23 25.51
C VAL A 283 4.28 2.15 24.64
N PRO A 284 2.94 2.06 24.74
CA PRO A 284 2.04 2.85 23.89
C PRO A 284 2.05 4.35 24.21
N ASP A 285 2.36 4.72 25.46
CA ASP A 285 2.17 6.09 25.97
C ASP A 285 3.43 6.98 25.89
N GLU A 286 4.62 6.39 25.76
CA GLU A 286 5.90 7.08 25.58
C GLU A 286 6.61 6.57 24.31
N PRO A 287 6.24 7.06 23.11
CA PRO A 287 6.89 6.63 21.88
C PRO A 287 8.36 7.07 21.88
N SER A 288 9.28 6.18 21.49
CA SER A 288 10.66 6.53 21.18
C SER A 288 10.69 7.57 20.06
N ARG A 289 11.55 8.58 20.18
CA ARG A 289 11.59 9.72 19.25
C ARG A 289 12.99 9.94 18.74
N PHE A 290 13.11 10.01 17.42
CA PHE A 290 14.32 10.53 16.80
C PHE A 290 14.59 11.99 17.19
N ALA A 291 13.54 12.75 17.53
CA ALA A 291 13.66 14.16 17.92
C ALA A 291 14.46 14.41 19.20
N ASP A 292 14.77 13.36 19.98
CA ASP A 292 15.59 13.47 21.17
C ASP A 292 17.09 13.58 20.82
N GLU A 293 17.47 13.15 19.61
CA GLU A 293 18.86 13.10 19.13
C GLU A 293 19.10 13.91 17.84
N TYR A 294 18.07 14.05 17.00
CA TYR A 294 18.17 14.63 15.67
C TYR A 294 17.14 15.75 15.46
N ASP A 295 17.48 16.74 14.64
CA ASP A 295 16.50 17.71 14.12
C ASP A 295 15.79 17.18 12.86
N ALA A 296 16.50 16.42 12.05
CA ALA A 296 16.04 15.73 10.85
C ALA A 296 16.69 14.35 10.77
N VAL A 297 15.95 13.38 10.24
CA VAL A 297 16.36 11.97 10.12
C VAL A 297 16.58 11.66 8.64
N GLY A 298 17.81 11.34 8.29
CA GLY A 298 18.23 10.98 6.94
C GLY A 298 18.97 9.64 6.90
N PRO A 299 19.46 9.22 5.71
CA PRO A 299 20.16 7.95 5.55
C PRO A 299 21.35 7.79 6.50
N GLY A 300 21.32 6.73 7.31
CA GLY A 300 22.34 6.39 8.31
C GLY A 300 21.88 6.63 9.75
N ASP A 301 20.93 7.54 9.98
CA ASP A 301 20.44 7.86 11.32
C ASP A 301 19.63 6.70 11.89
N SER A 302 19.79 6.46 13.19
CA SER A 302 19.19 5.32 13.87
C SER A 302 18.68 5.66 15.26
N LEU A 303 17.78 4.80 15.77
CA LEU A 303 17.17 4.90 17.09
C LEU A 303 17.00 3.49 17.67
N ALA A 304 17.49 3.27 18.88
CA ALA A 304 17.25 2.05 19.63
C ALA A 304 15.85 2.07 20.26
N VAL A 305 15.13 0.95 20.14
CA VAL A 305 13.75 0.82 20.61
C VAL A 305 13.64 -0.47 21.43
N ALA A 306 13.28 -0.32 22.70
CA ALA A 306 13.04 -1.46 23.57
C ALA A 306 11.84 -2.30 23.07
N VAL A 307 12.01 -3.62 23.11
CA VAL A 307 11.01 -4.62 22.74
C VAL A 307 10.83 -5.64 23.87
N PRO A 308 9.70 -6.37 23.93
CA PRO A 308 9.52 -7.43 24.92
C PRO A 308 10.62 -8.51 24.83
N PRO A 309 11.12 -9.02 25.97
CA PRO A 309 12.19 -10.04 25.98
C PRO A 309 11.80 -11.35 25.30
N SER A 310 10.53 -11.74 25.42
CA SER A 310 9.96 -12.95 24.78
C SER A 310 9.91 -12.89 23.24
N GLY A 311 10.40 -11.79 22.65
CA GLY A 311 10.09 -11.40 21.30
C GLY A 311 8.58 -11.22 21.09
N GLY A 312 8.20 -11.12 19.82
CA GLY A 312 6.82 -10.85 19.45
C GLY A 312 6.41 -9.39 19.63
N GLY A 313 5.35 -9.00 18.93
CA GLY A 313 4.89 -7.62 18.86
C GLY A 313 5.35 -6.90 17.60
N ARG A 314 4.95 -5.63 17.47
CA ARG A 314 5.07 -4.86 16.23
C ARG A 314 5.64 -3.47 16.46
N ILE A 315 6.77 -3.16 15.85
CA ILE A 315 7.24 -1.79 15.73
C ILE A 315 6.47 -1.10 14.60
N ARG A 316 6.01 0.13 14.85
CA ARG A 316 5.41 1.00 13.83
C ARG A 316 6.12 2.33 13.80
N ILE A 317 6.49 2.76 12.60
CA ILE A 317 7.01 4.10 12.36
C ILE A 317 5.84 4.97 11.93
N LEU A 318 5.46 5.89 12.79
CA LEU A 318 4.37 6.83 12.56
C LEU A 318 4.99 8.15 12.10
N TRP A 319 4.47 8.66 11.00
CA TRP A 319 4.76 10.00 10.52
C TRP A 319 3.57 10.91 10.75
N SER A 320 3.85 12.15 11.13
CA SER A 320 2.89 13.24 11.17
C SER A 320 3.33 14.38 10.28
N SER A 321 2.40 15.02 9.56
CA SER A 321 2.74 16.25 8.84
C SER A 321 3.25 17.33 9.80
N SER A 322 4.04 18.28 9.32
CA SER A 322 4.62 19.37 10.12
C SER A 322 3.55 20.19 10.86
N ALA A 323 2.36 20.36 10.25
CA ALA A 323 1.21 20.99 10.88
C ALA A 323 0.43 20.08 11.86
N GLY A 324 0.83 18.82 12.03
CA GLY A 324 0.18 17.82 12.90
C GLY A 324 -1.19 17.33 12.40
N ALA A 325 -1.71 17.89 11.31
CA ALA A 325 -3.03 17.59 10.75
C ALA A 325 -3.16 16.15 10.22
N ARG A 326 -2.05 15.47 9.94
CA ARG A 326 -2.03 14.10 9.43
C ARG A 326 -1.15 13.20 10.24
N ARG A 327 -1.58 11.94 10.34
CA ARG A 327 -0.79 10.82 10.87
C ARG A 327 -0.91 9.63 9.93
N SER A 328 0.17 8.91 9.71
CA SER A 328 0.19 7.70 8.89
C SER A 328 1.30 6.77 9.34
N VAL A 329 1.11 5.47 9.12
CA VAL A 329 2.17 4.49 9.32
C VAL A 329 3.05 4.51 8.08
N LEU A 330 4.33 4.88 8.22
CA LEU A 330 5.32 4.77 7.15
C LEU A 330 5.77 3.34 6.97
N ASP A 331 5.98 2.63 8.08
CA ASP A 331 6.50 1.27 8.03
C ASP A 331 6.16 0.45 9.27
N ARG A 332 6.27 -0.88 9.14
CA ARG A 332 6.00 -1.84 10.20
C ARG A 332 7.04 -2.96 10.19
N TYR A 333 7.38 -3.40 11.39
CA TYR A 333 8.25 -4.55 11.60
C TYR A 333 7.62 -5.44 12.67
N GLU A 334 7.46 -6.73 12.34
CA GLU A 334 7.08 -7.75 13.33
C GLU A 334 8.37 -8.23 13.98
N VAL A 335 8.45 -8.09 15.30
CA VAL A 335 9.59 -8.58 16.07
C VAL A 335 9.46 -10.11 16.11
N PRO A 336 10.45 -10.86 15.59
CA PRO A 336 10.41 -12.31 15.66
C PRO A 336 10.22 -12.77 17.11
N GLY A 337 9.25 -13.65 17.35
CA GLY A 337 9.10 -14.34 18.63
C GLY A 337 10.12 -15.47 18.76
N ASP A 338 10.37 -15.91 19.99
CA ASP A 338 11.33 -16.98 20.28
C ASP A 338 10.91 -18.37 19.72
N ASP A 339 9.69 -18.48 19.17
CA ASP A 339 9.10 -19.74 18.69
C ASP A 339 9.24 -19.99 17.17
N GLN A 340 9.99 -19.17 16.43
CA GLN A 340 10.20 -19.39 14.98
C GLN A 340 11.47 -20.19 14.62
N SER A 341 12.25 -20.64 15.60
CA SER A 341 13.35 -21.59 15.39
C SER A 341 12.89 -23.04 15.58
N GLY A 342 12.14 -23.56 14.61
CA GLY A 342 11.76 -24.98 14.53
C GLY A 342 10.58 -25.15 13.57
N THR A 343 10.77 -25.54 12.32
CA THR A 343 11.07 -26.92 11.94
C THR A 343 11.61 -26.92 10.52
N THR A 344 12.84 -27.37 10.32
CA THR A 344 13.30 -27.89 9.03
C THR A 344 13.95 -29.23 9.33
N GLU A 345 13.14 -30.28 9.25
CA GLU A 345 13.59 -31.63 8.89
C GLU A 345 12.98 -31.95 7.52
#